data_AF-A0AAV1FTM8-F1
#
_entry.id   AF-A0AAV1FTM8-F1
#
_cell.length_a   1.000
_cell.length_b   1.000
_cell.length_c   1.000
_cell.angle_alpha   90.00
_cell.angle_beta   90.00
_cell.angle_gamma   90.00
#
_symmetry.space_group_name_H-M   'P 1'
#
loop_
_entity.id
_entity.type
_entity.pdbx_description
1 polymer ?
#
loop_
_entity_poly.entity_id
_entity_poly.type
_entity_poly.pdbx_seq_one_letter_code
_entity_poly.pdbx_strand_id
1 'polypeptide(L)'
;MAALASSLIRQKRAVKDDQANRPVTNKRKPCPKSNKSLCQKQILVLISKVRLCGGRKGRNEKRPEPQLKGIVTRLYSQHGYYLQMQPDGTMDSTRDESSSFSQFNLIPVGLRIVAIQGAKTGLYLAMNSDGYLYTSENFTPECKFKESVFENYYVTYSSMLYRQTQSGRSWYIGINRDGQIMKGNRVKKTKGAAHFLPKVIEVAMYKEPSLHELTSEPVSPPRKTVKTSDSPTLKNGRKEAPKAEAS
;
A
#
# COMPACT_ATOMS: atom_id res chain seq x y z
N MET A 1 -49.08 -20.16 -19.32
CA MET A 1 -49.21 -18.84 -19.99
C MET A 1 -48.06 -17.95 -19.50
N ALA A 2 -47.44 -17.18 -20.42
CA ALA A 2 -46.22 -16.34 -20.32
C ALA A 2 -44.88 -17.12 -20.32
N ALA A 3 -44.12 -17.30 -21.42
CA ALA A 3 -43.49 -16.40 -22.42
C ALA A 3 -42.36 -15.54 -21.79
N LEU A 4 -41.08 -15.97 -21.87
CA LEU A 4 -40.09 -15.77 -22.95
C LEU A 4 -39.86 -14.30 -23.34
N ALA A 5 -38.86 -13.62 -22.75
CA ALA A 5 -38.24 -12.43 -23.34
C ALA A 5 -36.92 -12.04 -22.62
N SER A 6 -35.76 -12.44 -23.14
CA SER A 6 -34.51 -11.66 -23.01
C SER A 6 -33.35 -12.30 -23.78
N SER A 7 -33.40 -12.24 -25.11
CA SER A 7 -32.26 -12.57 -25.99
C SER A 7 -32.24 -11.66 -27.22
N LEU A 8 -32.05 -10.35 -27.00
CA LEU A 8 -31.85 -9.36 -28.07
C LEU A 8 -30.67 -8.45 -27.79
N ILE A 9 -29.47 -9.01 -27.66
CA ILE A 9 -28.20 -8.26 -27.81
C ILE A 9 -27.16 -9.17 -28.46
N ARG A 10 -27.34 -9.55 -29.74
CA ARG A 10 -26.23 -10.14 -30.52
C ARG A 10 -26.39 -10.22 -32.04
N GLN A 11 -27.16 -9.35 -32.69
CA GLN A 11 -27.20 -9.35 -34.16
C GLN A 11 -27.28 -7.94 -34.73
N LYS A 12 -26.13 -7.28 -34.84
CA LYS A 12 -25.91 -6.26 -35.87
C LYS A 12 -24.41 -6.05 -36.07
N ARG A 13 -23.79 -6.93 -36.86
CA ARG A 13 -22.57 -6.73 -37.66
C ARG A 13 -22.22 -8.05 -38.34
N ALA A 14 -22.95 -8.35 -39.41
CA ALA A 14 -22.50 -9.24 -40.46
C ALA A 14 -23.34 -8.93 -41.70
N VAL A 15 -22.69 -8.39 -42.71
CA VAL A 15 -22.92 -8.48 -44.17
C VAL A 15 -22.38 -7.19 -44.77
N LYS A 16 -21.17 -7.28 -45.34
CA LYS A 16 -20.93 -7.01 -46.77
C LYS A 16 -19.43 -7.14 -47.05
N ASP A 17 -19.03 -8.26 -47.62
CA ASP A 17 -17.80 -8.38 -48.40
C ASP A 17 -17.99 -7.66 -49.75
N ASP A 18 -16.95 -6.99 -50.23
CA ASP A 18 -16.39 -7.28 -51.57
C ASP A 18 -15.05 -6.55 -51.79
N GLN A 19 -14.12 -7.28 -52.39
CA GLN A 19 -12.76 -6.87 -52.75
C GLN A 19 -12.70 -5.67 -53.70
N ALA A 20 -11.69 -4.80 -53.56
CA ALA A 20 -10.95 -4.26 -54.71
C ALA A 20 -9.63 -3.58 -54.29
N ASN A 21 -8.54 -4.24 -54.68
CA ASN A 21 -7.21 -3.73 -55.03
C ASN A 21 -7.06 -2.19 -55.13
N ARG A 22 -6.12 -1.59 -54.39
CA ARG A 22 -5.66 -0.22 -54.65
C ARG A 22 -4.12 -0.14 -54.64
N PRO A 23 -3.49 0.36 -55.73
CA PRO A 23 -2.04 0.33 -55.89
C PRO A 23 -1.34 1.41 -55.07
N VAL A 24 -0.16 1.05 -54.55
CA VAL A 24 0.85 1.96 -54.00
C VAL A 24 1.45 2.75 -55.16
N THR A 25 1.39 4.09 -55.10
CA THR A 25 2.00 4.95 -56.13
C THR A 25 3.15 5.79 -55.56
N ASN A 26 4.12 5.98 -56.43
CA ASN A 26 5.49 6.42 -56.21
C ASN A 26 5.66 7.92 -55.90
N LYS A 27 6.73 8.19 -55.15
CA LYS A 27 7.66 9.34 -55.21
C LYS A 27 7.11 10.69 -55.67
N ARG A 28 7.01 11.65 -54.73
CA ARG A 28 6.89 13.08 -55.05
C ARG A 28 8.24 13.61 -55.54
N LYS A 29 8.25 14.18 -56.75
CA LYS A 29 9.35 14.96 -57.34
C LYS A 29 9.49 16.33 -56.66
N PRO A 30 10.69 16.97 -56.64
CA PRO A 30 10.88 18.30 -56.08
C PRO A 30 10.43 19.40 -57.05
N CYS A 31 9.78 20.44 -56.53
CA CYS A 31 9.40 21.65 -57.26
C CYS A 31 10.57 22.64 -57.40
N PRO A 32 10.55 23.56 -58.40
CA PRO A 32 11.74 24.24 -58.90
C PRO A 32 12.17 25.46 -58.05
N LYS A 33 13.47 25.78 -58.16
CA LYS A 33 14.09 27.00 -57.62
C LYS A 33 13.51 28.24 -58.32
N SER A 34 12.91 29.13 -57.55
CA SER A 34 12.49 30.46 -58.02
C SER A 34 13.04 31.54 -57.08
N ASN A 35 13.43 32.65 -57.69
CA ASN A 35 14.31 33.70 -57.19
C ASN A 35 13.76 34.42 -55.95
N LYS A 36 14.64 34.63 -54.96
CA LYS A 36 14.33 35.31 -53.70
C LYS A 36 13.99 36.78 -53.98
N SER A 37 12.73 37.16 -53.79
CA SER A 37 12.33 38.56 -53.79
C SER A 37 12.84 39.28 -52.53
N LEU A 38 12.94 40.61 -52.63
CA LEU A 38 13.53 41.54 -51.66
C LEU A 38 12.92 41.48 -50.22
N CYS A 39 11.88 40.68 -49.99
CA CYS A 39 11.22 40.50 -48.69
C CYS A 39 11.93 39.54 -47.72
N GLN A 40 12.98 38.81 -48.12
CA GLN A 40 13.71 37.92 -47.20
C GLN A 40 14.75 38.63 -46.31
N LYS A 41 15.20 39.83 -46.66
CA LYS A 41 16.20 40.56 -45.85
C LYS A 41 15.58 41.31 -44.66
N GLN A 42 14.30 41.66 -44.71
CA GLN A 42 13.60 42.30 -43.58
C GLN A 42 13.14 41.31 -42.51
N ILE A 43 12.85 40.06 -42.88
CA ILE A 43 12.42 39.03 -41.92
C ILE A 43 13.55 38.68 -40.92
N LEU A 44 14.80 38.61 -41.37
CA LEU A 44 15.95 38.36 -40.49
C LEU A 44 16.24 39.52 -39.52
N VAL A 45 15.89 40.75 -39.89
CA VAL A 45 16.04 41.95 -39.02
C VAL A 45 14.92 42.01 -37.97
N LEU A 46 13.73 41.52 -38.28
CA LEU A 46 12.64 41.35 -37.31
C LEU A 46 12.91 40.24 -36.29
N ILE A 47 13.57 39.15 -36.70
CA ILE A 47 13.92 38.04 -35.80
C ILE A 47 15.11 38.42 -34.87
N SER A 48 15.95 39.38 -35.25
CA SER A 48 17.09 39.84 -34.44
C SER A 48 16.77 40.97 -33.45
N LYS A 49 15.51 41.45 -33.41
CA LYS A 49 15.00 42.38 -32.38
C LYS A 49 14.10 41.71 -31.32
N VAL A 50 13.89 40.40 -31.39
CA VAL A 50 13.38 39.67 -30.23
C VAL A 50 14.55 39.50 -29.27
N ARG A 51 14.68 40.50 -28.40
CA ARG A 51 15.59 40.56 -27.27
C ARG A 51 15.67 39.18 -26.61
N LEU A 52 16.83 38.55 -26.77
CA LEU A 52 17.33 37.53 -25.86
C LEU A 52 17.35 38.14 -24.45
N CYS A 53 16.23 38.02 -23.73
CA CYS A 53 16.23 38.06 -22.28
C CYS A 53 16.91 36.78 -21.81
N GLY A 54 18.24 36.78 -21.90
CA GLY A 54 19.08 35.74 -21.34
C GLY A 54 18.85 35.64 -19.83
N GLY A 55 18.83 34.40 -19.36
CA GLY A 55 19.47 34.07 -18.10
C GLY A 55 18.73 34.50 -16.83
N ARG A 56 17.53 33.98 -16.62
CA ARG A 56 17.26 33.41 -15.30
C ARG A 56 17.17 31.92 -15.50
N LYS A 57 18.25 31.23 -15.13
CA LYS A 57 18.21 29.81 -14.77
C LYS A 57 17.16 29.76 -13.67
N GLY A 58 15.89 29.53 -14.05
CA GLY A 58 14.81 29.39 -13.10
C GLY A 58 15.33 28.38 -12.09
N ARG A 59 15.45 28.79 -10.82
CA ARG A 59 15.46 27.82 -9.74
C ARG A 59 14.36 26.85 -10.13
N ASN A 60 14.71 25.58 -10.26
CA ASN A 60 13.75 24.52 -10.46
C ASN A 60 12.82 24.66 -9.24
N GLU A 61 11.75 25.42 -9.40
CA GLU A 61 10.79 25.74 -8.37
C GLU A 61 10.07 24.42 -8.23
N LYS A 62 10.63 23.57 -7.36
CA LYS A 62 10.10 22.25 -7.05
C LYS A 62 8.63 22.52 -6.79
N ARG A 63 7.76 22.01 -7.67
CA ARG A 63 6.31 22.05 -7.44
C ARG A 63 6.11 21.61 -5.98
N PRO A 64 5.32 22.34 -5.19
CA PRO A 64 5.08 21.94 -3.81
C PRO A 64 4.67 20.48 -3.84
N GLU A 65 5.40 19.63 -3.11
CA GLU A 65 5.12 18.20 -3.06
C GLU A 65 3.63 18.02 -2.71
N PRO A 66 2.93 17.06 -3.33
CA PRO A 66 1.52 16.84 -3.04
C PRO A 66 1.34 16.59 -1.53
N GLN A 67 0.67 17.53 -0.86
CA GLN A 67 0.36 17.43 0.55
C GLN A 67 -1.07 16.91 0.69
N LEU A 68 -1.20 15.76 1.31
CA LEU A 68 -2.47 15.13 1.65
C LEU A 68 -3.01 15.76 2.93
N LYS A 69 -4.27 16.19 2.91
CA LYS A 69 -4.95 16.70 4.11
C LYS A 69 -5.53 15.53 4.90
N GLY A 70 -4.85 15.13 5.96
CA GLY A 70 -5.30 14.08 6.88
C GLY A 70 -5.70 14.64 8.24
N ILE A 71 -5.80 13.75 9.23
CA ILE A 71 -6.11 14.11 10.61
C ILE A 71 -5.21 13.36 11.58
N VAL A 72 -4.99 13.96 12.74
CA VAL A 72 -4.52 13.26 13.94
C VAL A 72 -5.77 12.91 14.75
N THR A 73 -5.94 11.64 15.12
CA THR A 73 -7.16 11.15 15.77
C THR A 73 -6.85 10.00 16.71
N ARG A 74 -7.76 9.72 17.65
CA ARG A 74 -7.83 8.43 18.33
C ARG A 74 -8.93 7.57 17.69
N LEU A 75 -8.76 6.25 17.68
CA LEU A 75 -9.79 5.32 17.19
C LEU A 75 -10.45 4.63 18.37
N TYR A 76 -11.62 5.12 18.77
CA TYR A 76 -12.36 4.60 19.92
C TYR A 76 -13.31 3.49 19.48
N SER A 77 -13.08 2.26 19.95
CA SER A 77 -13.95 1.12 19.68
C SER A 77 -15.28 1.27 20.40
N GLN A 78 -16.36 0.77 19.77
CA GLN A 78 -17.67 0.62 20.42
C GLN A 78 -17.59 -0.15 21.76
N HIS A 79 -16.59 -1.03 21.93
CA HIS A 79 -16.40 -1.80 23.16
C HIS A 79 -15.71 -1.05 24.30
N GLY A 80 -15.42 0.25 24.14
CA GLY A 80 -14.94 1.10 25.23
C GLY A 80 -13.43 1.20 25.35
N TYR A 81 -12.70 0.90 24.28
CA TYR A 81 -11.23 0.93 24.25
C TYR A 81 -10.74 1.78 23.09
N TYR A 82 -9.64 2.49 23.29
CA TYR A 82 -8.86 3.11 22.22
C TYR A 82 -7.89 2.09 21.65
N LEU A 83 -7.77 2.04 20.32
CA LEU A 83 -6.66 1.36 19.67
C LEU A 83 -5.34 2.00 20.15
N GLN A 84 -4.31 1.19 20.40
CA GLN A 84 -3.00 1.64 20.85
C GLN A 84 -1.89 0.93 20.09
N MET A 85 -0.85 1.68 19.74
CA MET A 85 0.38 1.15 19.16
C MET A 85 1.56 1.47 20.08
N GLN A 86 2.11 0.43 20.70
CA GLN A 86 3.21 0.57 21.65
C GLN A 86 4.55 0.84 20.94
N PRO A 87 5.57 1.36 21.66
CA PRO A 87 6.90 1.64 21.08
C PRO A 87 7.61 0.41 20.48
N ASP A 88 7.32 -0.78 21.01
CA ASP A 88 7.85 -2.07 20.51
C ASP A 88 7.14 -2.55 19.23
N GLY A 89 6.15 -1.80 18.73
CA GLY A 89 5.34 -2.14 17.57
C GLY A 89 4.16 -3.04 17.88
N THR A 90 3.92 -3.40 19.14
CA THR A 90 2.78 -4.21 19.55
C THR A 90 1.48 -3.42 19.40
N MET A 91 0.48 -4.03 18.74
CA MET A 91 -0.88 -3.49 18.66
C MET A 91 -1.71 -4.00 19.83
N ASP A 92 -2.28 -3.08 20.59
CA ASP A 92 -3.13 -3.37 21.75
C ASP A 92 -4.29 -2.37 21.84
N SER A 93 -5.01 -2.38 22.96
CA SER A 93 -5.99 -1.35 23.28
C SER A 93 -5.86 -0.87 24.72
N THR A 94 -6.38 0.32 24.98
CA THR A 94 -6.38 0.92 26.32
C THR A 94 -7.66 1.67 26.60
N ARG A 95 -8.00 1.82 27.88
CA ARG A 95 -9.07 2.73 28.34
C ARG A 95 -8.54 4.14 28.64
N ASP A 96 -7.23 4.31 28.68
CA ASP A 96 -6.59 5.59 28.98
C ASP A 96 -6.64 6.51 27.75
N GLU A 97 -7.49 7.53 27.82
CA GLU A 97 -7.62 8.57 26.80
C GLU A 97 -6.40 9.49 26.72
N SER A 98 -5.63 9.61 27.81
CA SER A 98 -4.44 10.45 27.85
C SER A 98 -3.22 9.82 27.20
N SER A 99 -3.25 8.50 26.96
CA SER A 99 -2.15 7.77 26.33
C SER A 99 -1.79 8.36 24.96
N SER A 100 -0.54 8.79 24.83
CA SER A 100 -0.02 9.31 23.56
C SER A 100 0.11 8.24 22.48
N PHE A 101 0.18 6.97 22.86
CA PHE A 101 0.28 5.82 21.95
C PHE A 101 -1.06 5.44 21.31
N SER A 102 -2.15 6.08 21.73
CA SER A 102 -3.49 5.96 21.11
C SER A 102 -3.74 6.98 20.00
N GLN A 103 -2.76 7.85 19.71
CA GLN A 103 -2.83 8.87 18.67
C GLN A 103 -2.34 8.31 17.34
N PHE A 104 -3.14 8.46 16.30
CA PHE A 104 -2.83 8.00 14.94
C PHE A 104 -2.98 9.14 13.93
N ASN A 105 -2.08 9.13 12.95
CA ASN A 105 -2.22 9.89 11.72
C ASN A 105 -3.09 9.08 10.77
N LEU A 106 -4.28 9.59 10.45
CA LEU A 106 -5.14 9.05 9.40
C LEU A 106 -4.88 9.82 8.11
N ILE A 107 -4.14 9.17 7.20
CA ILE A 107 -3.64 9.78 5.97
C ILE A 107 -4.47 9.26 4.80
N PRO A 108 -5.19 10.11 4.04
CA PRO A 108 -5.98 9.67 2.91
C PRO A 108 -5.08 9.32 1.72
N VAL A 109 -4.99 8.04 1.39
CA VAL A 109 -4.14 7.52 0.29
C VAL A 109 -4.97 7.08 -0.92
N GLY A 110 -6.26 7.42 -0.93
CA GLY A 110 -7.20 7.16 -2.02
C GLY A 110 -8.63 7.49 -1.62
N LEU A 111 -9.58 7.34 -2.56
CA LEU A 111 -10.99 7.56 -2.28
C LEU A 111 -11.49 6.57 -1.23
N ARG A 112 -11.77 7.04 -0.01
CA ARG A 112 -12.17 6.22 1.15
C ARG A 112 -11.12 5.16 1.53
N ILE A 113 -9.86 5.43 1.22
CA ILE A 113 -8.74 4.57 1.61
C ILE A 113 -7.79 5.39 2.45
N VAL A 114 -7.48 4.88 3.64
CA VAL A 114 -6.59 5.52 4.60
C VAL A 114 -5.41 4.62 4.90
N ALA A 115 -4.26 5.26 5.14
CA ALA A 115 -3.17 4.68 5.92
C ALA A 115 -3.35 5.12 7.37
N ILE A 116 -3.09 4.20 8.31
CA ILE A 116 -3.17 4.48 9.74
C ILE A 116 -1.76 4.34 10.28
N GLN A 117 -1.17 5.44 10.74
CA GLN A 117 0.20 5.48 11.25
C GLN A 117 0.19 5.91 12.72
N GLY A 118 0.95 5.24 13.58
CA GLY A 118 1.12 5.66 14.97
C GLY A 118 1.82 7.03 15.03
N ALA A 119 1.21 8.03 15.66
CA ALA A 119 1.74 9.39 15.67
C ALA A 119 3.08 9.50 16.43
N LYS A 120 3.31 8.60 17.41
CA LYS A 120 4.55 8.55 18.20
C LYS A 120 5.62 7.64 17.63
N THR A 121 5.22 6.51 17.05
CA THR A 121 6.14 5.48 16.56
C THR A 121 6.53 5.69 15.10
N GLY A 122 5.68 6.35 14.30
CA GLY A 122 5.86 6.47 12.86
C GLY A 122 5.59 5.18 12.08
N LEU A 123 5.22 4.09 12.75
CA LEU A 123 4.91 2.81 12.12
C LEU A 123 3.49 2.82 11.55
N TYR A 124 3.30 2.17 10.40
CA TYR A 124 2.00 1.92 9.80
C TYR A 124 1.36 0.68 10.39
N LEU A 125 0.06 0.76 10.68
CA LEU A 125 -0.76 -0.42 10.89
C LEU A 125 -0.90 -1.14 9.54
N ALA A 126 -0.77 -2.46 9.55
CA ALA A 126 -0.92 -3.31 8.38
C ALA A 126 -1.67 -4.60 8.75
N MET A 127 -2.22 -5.27 7.74
CA MET A 127 -2.88 -6.57 7.90
C MET A 127 -2.32 -7.55 6.88
N ASN A 128 -1.79 -8.68 7.35
CA ASN A 128 -1.17 -9.69 6.48
C ASN A 128 -2.21 -10.66 5.87
N SER A 129 -1.75 -11.54 5.00
CA SER A 129 -2.58 -12.54 4.29
C SER A 129 -3.26 -13.56 5.21
N ASP A 130 -2.76 -13.75 6.42
CA ASP A 130 -3.44 -14.56 7.44
C ASP A 130 -4.53 -13.78 8.15
N GLY A 131 -4.50 -12.44 8.11
CA GLY A 131 -5.44 -11.55 8.77
C GLY A 131 -4.97 -11.09 10.14
N TYR A 132 -3.69 -11.30 10.49
CA TYR A 132 -3.12 -10.68 11.68
C TYR A 132 -2.81 -9.21 11.42
N LEU A 133 -3.10 -8.38 12.41
CA LEU A 133 -2.64 -7.00 12.41
C LEU A 133 -1.19 -6.98 12.88
N TYR A 134 -0.38 -6.17 12.23
CA TYR A 134 1.02 -5.96 12.57
C TYR A 134 1.42 -4.52 12.24
N THR A 135 2.64 -4.14 12.62
CA THR A 135 3.20 -2.82 12.34
C THR A 135 4.29 -2.90 11.29
N SER A 136 4.35 -1.91 10.40
CA SER A 136 5.30 -1.84 9.29
C SER A 136 5.98 -0.47 9.27
N GLU A 137 7.30 -0.45 9.13
CA GLU A 137 8.06 0.79 8.90
C GLU A 137 7.76 1.37 7.51
N ASN A 138 7.63 0.49 6.52
CA ASN A 138 7.39 0.88 5.14
C ASN A 138 5.90 0.92 4.83
N PHE A 139 5.48 1.91 4.05
CA PHE A 139 4.11 1.95 3.54
C PHE A 139 3.95 0.94 2.40
N THR A 140 3.23 -0.15 2.67
CA THR A 140 2.97 -1.25 1.72
C THR A 140 1.48 -1.29 1.34
N PRO A 141 1.09 -2.08 0.32
CA PRO A 141 -0.32 -2.32 0.04
C PRO A 141 -1.13 -2.86 1.24
N GLU A 142 -0.48 -3.57 2.17
CA GLU A 142 -1.12 -4.11 3.38
C GLU A 142 -1.46 -3.02 4.41
N CYS A 143 -0.86 -1.83 4.27
CA CYS A 143 -1.14 -0.66 5.12
C CYS A 143 -2.39 0.13 4.66
N LYS A 144 -3.04 -0.30 3.57
CA LYS A 144 -4.20 0.39 2.99
C LYS A 144 -5.49 -0.20 3.54
N PHE A 145 -6.26 0.64 4.25
CA PHE A 145 -7.56 0.27 4.77
C PHE A 145 -8.66 1.06 4.10
N LYS A 146 -9.69 0.36 3.61
CA LYS A 146 -10.93 0.99 3.19
C LYS A 146 -11.72 1.40 4.42
N GLU A 147 -11.94 2.70 4.59
CA GLU A 147 -12.88 3.23 5.56
C GLU A 147 -14.31 3.17 5.00
N SER A 148 -15.26 2.79 5.84
CA SER A 148 -16.68 2.75 5.44
C SER A 148 -17.55 3.03 6.65
N VAL A 149 -18.53 3.90 6.45
CA VAL A 149 -19.55 4.17 7.46
C VAL A 149 -20.48 2.96 7.59
N PHE A 150 -20.88 2.66 8.82
CA PHE A 150 -21.84 1.64 9.17
C PHE A 150 -22.98 2.26 9.99
N GLU A 151 -24.23 2.01 9.56
CA GLU A 151 -25.45 2.55 10.18
C GLU A 151 -25.41 4.08 10.42
N ASN A 152 -24.71 4.82 9.56
CA ASN A 152 -24.53 6.28 9.64
C ASN A 152 -23.89 6.79 10.95
N TYR A 153 -23.24 5.93 11.72
CA TYR A 153 -22.68 6.30 13.02
C TYR A 153 -21.24 5.82 13.21
N TYR A 154 -20.97 4.54 12.96
CA TYR A 154 -19.64 3.98 13.15
C TYR A 154 -18.81 4.01 11.87
N VAL A 155 -17.48 4.03 12.02
CA VAL A 155 -16.53 3.78 10.94
C VAL A 155 -15.94 2.39 11.09
N THR A 156 -15.85 1.68 9.98
CA THR A 156 -15.21 0.37 9.87
C THR A 156 -14.00 0.49 8.95
N TYR A 157 -12.92 -0.21 9.29
CA TYR A 157 -11.69 -0.24 8.49
C TYR A 157 -11.43 -1.67 8.03
N SER A 158 -11.42 -1.88 6.71
CA SER A 158 -11.20 -3.21 6.13
C SER A 158 -9.94 -3.25 5.27
N SER A 159 -9.28 -4.42 5.23
CA SER A 159 -8.13 -4.61 4.35
C SER A 159 -8.54 -4.37 2.89
N MET A 160 -7.72 -3.62 2.16
CA MET A 160 -7.87 -3.45 0.72
C MET A 160 -7.51 -4.72 -0.06
N LEU A 161 -6.60 -5.54 0.47
CA LEU A 161 -6.09 -6.74 -0.19
C LEU A 161 -6.89 -7.99 0.19
N TYR A 162 -7.18 -8.16 1.48
CA TYR A 162 -7.60 -9.45 2.01
C TYR A 162 -9.09 -9.53 2.33
N ARG A 163 -9.69 -10.63 1.87
CA ARG A 163 -11.09 -10.99 2.08
C ARG A 163 -11.25 -12.50 2.05
N GLN A 164 -12.38 -12.99 2.55
CA GLN A 164 -12.74 -14.39 2.42
C GLN A 164 -12.90 -14.76 0.95
N THR A 165 -12.17 -15.76 0.48
CA THR A 165 -12.15 -16.16 -0.95
C THR A 165 -13.52 -16.58 -1.47
N GLN A 166 -14.27 -17.38 -0.69
CA GLN A 166 -15.55 -17.93 -1.13
C GLN A 166 -16.70 -16.92 -1.06
N SER A 167 -16.87 -16.24 0.08
CA SER A 167 -18.00 -15.33 0.29
C SER A 167 -17.75 -13.89 -0.12
N GLY A 168 -16.50 -13.54 -0.47
CA GLY A 168 -16.09 -12.17 -0.72
C GLY A 168 -16.15 -11.27 0.52
N ARG A 169 -16.37 -11.79 1.73
CA ARG A 169 -16.48 -10.99 2.95
C ARG A 169 -15.14 -10.35 3.32
N SER A 170 -15.07 -9.02 3.39
CA SER A 170 -13.86 -8.29 3.79
C SER A 170 -13.40 -8.66 5.21
N TRP A 171 -12.11 -8.49 5.46
CA TRP A 171 -11.51 -8.59 6.79
C TRP A 171 -11.34 -7.21 7.39
N TYR A 172 -11.57 -7.09 8.70
CA TYR A 172 -11.68 -5.79 9.37
C TYR A 172 -10.71 -5.69 10.53
N ILE A 173 -10.21 -4.48 10.79
CA ILE A 173 -9.60 -4.16 12.08
C ILE A 173 -10.70 -4.31 13.15
N GLY A 174 -10.37 -4.89 14.30
CA GLY A 174 -11.33 -4.98 15.39
C GLY A 174 -10.74 -5.34 16.73
N ILE A 175 -11.47 -4.94 17.77
CA ILE A 175 -11.18 -5.18 19.18
C ILE A 175 -12.35 -5.99 19.75
N ASN A 176 -12.08 -7.02 20.54
CA ASN A 176 -13.16 -7.80 21.19
C ASN A 176 -13.70 -7.05 22.43
N ARG A 177 -14.64 -7.68 23.15
CA ARG A 177 -15.24 -7.10 24.37
C ARG A 177 -14.23 -6.98 25.52
N ASP A 178 -13.20 -7.83 25.50
CA ASP A 178 -12.15 -7.90 26.51
C ASP A 178 -10.99 -6.92 26.23
N GLY A 179 -11.07 -6.12 25.15
CA GLY A 179 -10.03 -5.16 24.78
C GLY A 179 -8.89 -5.75 23.94
N GLN A 180 -9.00 -6.99 23.48
CA GLN A 180 -7.94 -7.65 22.71
C GLN A 180 -8.11 -7.43 21.22
N ILE A 181 -6.99 -7.24 20.52
CA ILE A 181 -6.95 -7.15 19.06
C ILE A 181 -7.37 -8.49 18.45
N MET A 182 -8.26 -8.43 17.46
CA MET A 182 -8.79 -9.61 16.78
C MET A 182 -8.15 -9.83 15.41
N LYS A 183 -8.01 -11.10 15.04
CA LYS A 183 -7.68 -11.51 13.66
C LYS A 183 -8.78 -11.04 12.70
N GLY A 184 -8.40 -10.37 11.60
CA GLY A 184 -9.31 -9.63 10.74
C GLY A 184 -10.38 -10.48 10.07
N ASN A 185 -10.11 -11.76 9.80
CA ASN A 185 -11.10 -12.69 9.26
C ASN A 185 -12.22 -13.06 10.25
N ARG A 186 -11.97 -12.92 11.56
CA ARG A 186 -12.94 -13.14 12.65
C ARG A 186 -13.82 -11.92 12.90
N VAL A 187 -13.39 -10.74 12.49
CA VAL A 187 -14.13 -9.49 12.64
C VAL A 187 -15.17 -9.37 11.52
N LYS A 188 -16.41 -9.02 11.87
CA LYS A 188 -17.53 -8.90 10.93
C LYS A 188 -18.04 -7.45 10.95
N LYS A 189 -18.34 -6.90 9.77
CA LYS A 189 -18.85 -5.53 9.60
C LYS A 189 -20.04 -5.19 10.51
N THR A 190 -20.93 -6.15 10.76
CA THR A 190 -22.17 -5.98 11.53
C THR A 190 -22.00 -6.21 13.03
N LYS A 191 -20.76 -6.39 13.52
CA LYS A 191 -20.47 -6.66 14.92
C LYS A 191 -19.69 -5.49 15.51
N GLY A 192 -20.01 -5.14 16.76
CA GLY A 192 -19.39 -4.02 17.45
C GLY A 192 -17.86 -4.06 17.51
N ALA A 193 -17.25 -5.25 17.41
CA ALA A 193 -15.81 -5.38 17.31
C ALA A 193 -15.19 -4.61 16.12
N ALA A 194 -15.93 -4.42 15.02
CA ALA A 194 -15.48 -3.69 13.83
C ALA A 194 -15.73 -2.17 13.90
N HIS A 195 -16.46 -1.71 14.91
CA HIS A 195 -17.05 -0.38 14.95
C HIS A 195 -16.15 0.58 15.74
N PHE A 196 -15.69 1.62 15.07
CA PHE A 196 -14.86 2.67 15.66
C PHE A 196 -15.50 4.05 15.51
N LEU A 197 -15.20 4.93 16.44
CA LEU A 197 -15.51 6.35 16.44
C LEU A 197 -14.17 7.11 16.39
N PRO A 198 -13.81 7.75 15.27
CA PRO A 198 -12.66 8.62 15.21
C PRO A 198 -12.87 9.85 16.09
N LYS A 199 -12.08 9.98 17.16
CA LYS A 199 -12.00 11.17 18.00
C LYS A 199 -10.90 12.08 17.47
N VAL A 200 -11.28 12.98 16.57
CA VAL A 200 -10.36 13.92 15.89
C VAL A 200 -9.72 14.84 16.92
N ILE A 201 -8.40 14.99 16.83
CA ILE A 201 -7.61 15.91 17.64
C ILE A 201 -7.34 17.17 16.83
N GLU A 202 -6.72 17.01 15.66
CA GLU A 202 -6.40 18.12 14.76
C GLU A 202 -6.32 17.66 13.29
N VAL A 203 -6.34 18.64 12.40
CA VAL A 203 -6.11 18.44 10.96
C VAL A 203 -4.64 18.68 10.67
N ALA A 204 -4.03 17.81 9.87
CA ALA A 204 -2.61 17.91 9.55
C ALA A 204 -2.35 17.65 8.05
N MET A 205 -1.28 18.26 7.53
CA MET A 205 -0.82 18.05 6.17
C MET A 205 0.28 16.99 6.18
N TYR A 206 0.13 15.96 5.36
CA TYR A 206 1.07 14.85 5.25
C TYR A 206 1.67 14.81 3.86
N LYS A 207 2.93 14.42 3.78
CA LYS A 207 3.51 13.99 2.50
C LYS A 207 2.87 12.67 2.08
N GLU A 208 2.65 12.49 0.78
CA GLU A 208 2.22 11.21 0.24
C GLU A 208 3.23 10.09 0.58
N PRO A 209 2.82 9.01 1.28
CA PRO A 209 3.71 7.91 1.61
C PRO A 209 4.23 7.18 0.37
N SER A 210 5.52 6.85 0.32
CA SER A 210 6.11 6.07 -0.77
C SER A 210 5.68 4.60 -0.67
N LEU A 211 5.01 4.11 -1.72
CA LEU A 211 4.56 2.72 -1.77
C LEU A 211 5.75 1.78 -2.00
N HIS A 212 5.97 0.85 -1.07
CA HIS A 212 6.94 -0.23 -1.19
C HIS A 212 6.22 -1.52 -1.57
N GLU A 213 6.77 -2.26 -2.53
CA GLU A 213 6.25 -3.58 -2.90
C GLU A 213 6.53 -4.61 -1.81
N LEU A 214 5.61 -5.57 -1.65
CA LEU A 214 5.81 -6.70 -0.74
C LEU A 214 6.88 -7.61 -1.37
N THR A 215 8.07 -7.64 -0.78
CA THR A 215 9.09 -8.61 -1.17
C THR A 215 8.65 -10.00 -0.72
N SER A 216 8.20 -10.84 -1.64
CA SER A 216 8.03 -12.28 -1.43
C SER A 216 9.40 -12.96 -1.52
N GLU A 217 10.31 -12.66 -0.58
CA GLU A 217 11.57 -13.37 -0.51
C GLU A 217 11.36 -14.69 0.24
N PRO A 218 11.55 -15.86 -0.39
CA PRO A 218 11.61 -17.11 0.33
C PRO A 218 12.89 -17.10 1.17
N VAL A 219 12.76 -16.86 2.48
CA VAL A 219 13.84 -17.08 3.44
C VAL A 219 14.16 -18.58 3.42
N SER A 220 15.07 -18.93 2.53
CA SER A 220 15.70 -20.25 2.47
C SER A 220 16.60 -20.36 3.71
N PRO A 221 16.38 -21.32 4.62
CA PRO A 221 17.37 -21.57 5.67
C PRO A 221 18.70 -21.99 5.00
N PRO A 222 19.87 -21.58 5.53
CA PRO A 222 21.14 -22.00 4.99
C PRO A 222 21.26 -23.53 5.06
N ARG A 223 21.16 -24.16 3.89
CA ARG A 223 21.34 -25.59 3.65
C ARG A 223 22.81 -25.93 3.91
N LYS A 224 23.14 -26.40 5.12
CA LYS A 224 24.39 -27.14 5.34
C LYS A 224 24.28 -28.51 4.65
N THR A 225 24.93 -28.68 3.52
CA THR A 225 25.24 -29.99 2.93
C THR A 225 26.35 -30.64 3.77
N VAL A 226 26.07 -31.74 4.50
CA VAL A 226 26.36 -33.16 4.14
C VAL A 226 27.90 -33.42 4.11
N LYS A 227 28.55 -34.32 4.88
CA LYS A 227 28.32 -35.77 5.06
C LYS A 227 29.33 -36.40 6.07
N THR A 228 28.88 -37.47 6.74
CA THR A 228 29.60 -38.72 7.15
C THR A 228 30.82 -38.73 8.09
N SER A 229 30.62 -39.42 9.22
CA SER A 229 31.44 -40.47 9.87
C SER A 229 32.87 -40.73 9.36
N ASP A 230 33.85 -40.68 10.27
CA ASP A 230 34.56 -41.88 10.78
C ASP A 230 35.59 -41.52 11.86
N SER A 231 35.68 -42.38 12.89
CA SER A 231 36.68 -42.33 13.96
C SER A 231 38.08 -42.72 13.44
N PRO A 232 39.16 -42.35 14.14
CA PRO A 232 39.91 -43.42 14.82
C PRO A 232 40.49 -43.06 16.20
N THR A 233 40.68 -44.15 16.96
CA THR A 233 41.33 -44.35 18.25
C THR A 233 42.83 -43.99 18.24
N LEU A 234 43.42 -43.57 19.38
CA LEU A 234 44.65 -44.14 19.98
C LEU A 234 45.08 -43.44 21.30
N LYS A 235 45.14 -44.27 22.36
CA LYS A 235 46.17 -44.43 23.43
C LYS A 235 46.39 -43.42 24.58
N ASN A 236 46.08 -43.99 25.76
CA ASN A 236 46.91 -44.23 26.96
C ASN A 236 47.28 -43.09 27.93
N GLY A 237 46.87 -43.31 29.19
CA GLY A 237 47.50 -42.75 30.40
C GLY A 237 46.91 -43.38 31.67
N ARG A 238 47.49 -44.51 32.11
CA ARG A 238 47.24 -45.19 33.41
C ARG A 238 47.72 -44.35 34.59
N LYS A 239 46.99 -44.42 35.71
CA LYS A 239 47.42 -44.52 37.14
C LYS A 239 46.25 -44.01 38.01
N GLU A 240 45.94 -44.48 39.21
CA GLU A 240 46.16 -45.66 40.04
C GLU A 240 45.20 -45.46 41.23
N ALA A 241 44.70 -46.52 41.87
CA ALA A 241 43.81 -46.42 43.05
C ALA A 241 44.59 -46.00 44.32
N PRO A 242 43.88 -45.69 45.43
CA PRO A 242 43.75 -46.77 46.41
C PRO A 242 42.36 -46.87 47.07
N LYS A 243 42.19 -47.99 47.78
CA LYS A 243 41.01 -48.49 48.49
C LYS A 243 41.41 -48.66 49.97
N ALA A 244 40.59 -48.20 50.91
CA ALA A 244 40.48 -48.58 52.33
C ALA A 244 39.69 -47.46 53.05
N GLU A 245 38.84 -47.65 54.04
CA GLU A 245 38.51 -48.79 54.89
C GLU A 245 37.14 -48.53 55.55
N ALA A 246 36.50 -49.59 56.02
CA ALA A 246 35.29 -49.56 56.81
C ALA A 246 35.59 -49.26 58.29
N SER A 247 34.71 -48.51 58.94
CA SER A 247 34.25 -48.71 60.31
C SER A 247 32.92 -47.97 60.49
#